data_AF-A0A4R2R8C7-F1
#
_entry.id   AF-A0A4R2R8C7-F1
#
_cell.length_a   1.000
_cell.length_b   1.000
_cell.length_c   1.000
_cell.angle_alpha   90.00
_cell.angle_beta   90.00
_cell.angle_gamma   90.00
#
_symmetry.space_group_name_H-M   'P 1'
#
loop_
_entity.id
_entity.type
_entity.pdbx_description
1 polymer ?
#
loop_
_entity_poly.entity_id
_entity_poly.type
_entity_poly.pdbx_seq_one_letter_code
_entity_poly.pdbx_strand_id
1 'polypeptide(L)'
;MLNWWVKRTKPIQQTKQTEQAESPLQGTLETVAQITRHVETAVSAIEMAGEEISTQAHANAHGAELISGQIQDAVAEVDRASAQSQVVREQLGTVQSSVLRREEQAQGIVQRIEAGTARIRELMEEMQKIDVLARESELGVQAFREQLHNIHSFSATIQDIANQTQLLSLNATIEAAHAGEAGRTFGIVAQSVRDLSMQAQESVKQTAELLSRILEGSQLLMRQFSEQRREIEKSAESSAVIAEIIQGIAESARDLTAEDRKIHKTADEVEQEYERLLASVQKLRALSQEIEGQVQNSRMTSEMQLMSILELESSLDVLRNVSGTLGERLTEAGLDPKQTQWVRPFQAF
;
A
#
# COMPACT_ATOMS: atom_id res chain seq x y z
N MET A 1 25.67 44.25 41.69
CA MET A 1 26.61 44.42 42.82
C MET A 1 27.73 45.45 42.58
N LEU A 2 28.44 45.45 41.43
CA LEU A 2 29.57 46.38 41.19
C LEU A 2 29.23 47.87 41.39
N ASN A 3 28.08 48.33 40.88
CA ASN A 3 27.69 49.75 40.99
C ASN A 3 27.31 50.20 42.42
N TRP A 4 26.89 49.27 43.28
CA TRP A 4 26.61 49.54 44.69
C TRP A 4 27.93 49.69 45.48
N TRP A 5 28.90 48.81 45.21
CA TRP A 5 30.24 48.83 45.80
C TRP A 5 31.06 50.06 45.38
N VAL A 6 31.00 50.46 44.11
CA VAL A 6 31.79 51.57 43.57
C VAL A 6 31.28 52.94 44.04
N LYS A 7 29.95 53.14 44.19
CA LYS A 7 29.38 54.45 44.56
C LYS A 7 29.62 54.88 46.01
N ARG A 8 29.96 53.95 46.92
CA ARG A 8 30.08 54.24 48.36
C ARG A 8 31.50 54.32 48.91
N THR A 9 32.51 54.25 48.05
CA THR A 9 33.87 53.99 48.52
C THR A 9 34.89 54.85 47.78
N LYS A 10 35.67 55.66 48.51
CA LYS A 10 36.75 56.47 47.96
C LYS A 10 38.02 55.62 47.76
N PRO A 11 38.79 55.82 46.67
CA PRO A 11 40.10 55.20 46.52
C PRO A 11 41.05 55.70 47.62
N ILE A 12 41.95 54.84 48.09
CA ILE A 12 43.05 55.25 48.98
C ILE A 12 43.90 56.25 48.18
N GLN A 13 43.78 57.54 48.51
CA GLN A 13 44.82 58.50 48.18
C GLN A 13 45.87 58.40 49.28
N GLN A 14 47.13 58.15 48.90
CA GLN A 14 48.27 58.37 49.78
C GLN A 14 48.36 59.88 50.06
N THR A 15 47.58 60.36 51.03
CA THR A 15 47.71 61.72 51.56
C THR A 15 48.57 61.67 52.82
N LYS A 16 49.67 62.42 52.74
CA LYS A 16 50.76 62.58 53.70
C LYS A 16 50.33 62.54 55.17
N GLN A 17 51.06 61.77 55.96
CA GLN A 17 51.11 61.85 57.42
C GLN A 17 51.32 63.31 57.84
N THR A 18 50.31 63.91 58.47
CA THR A 18 50.52 65.01 59.42
C THR A 18 50.70 64.38 60.79
N GLU A 19 51.94 64.39 61.29
CA GLU A 19 52.33 64.01 62.64
C GLU A 19 51.61 64.91 63.67
N GLN A 20 50.53 64.40 64.26
CA GLN A 20 50.22 64.64 65.66
C GLN A 20 50.53 63.33 66.39
N ALA A 21 51.30 63.41 67.48
CA ALA A 21 51.69 62.26 68.28
C ALA A 21 50.46 61.67 69.00
N GLU A 22 49.70 60.86 68.28
CA GLU A 22 48.73 59.93 68.87
C GLU A 22 49.50 58.84 69.62
N SER A 23 49.00 58.47 70.81
CA SER A 23 49.55 57.33 71.56
C SER A 23 49.52 56.07 70.68
N PRO A 24 50.53 55.20 70.69
CA PRO A 24 50.51 53.93 69.95
C PRO A 24 49.22 53.12 70.18
N LEU A 25 48.64 53.25 71.38
CA LEU A 25 47.35 52.66 71.75
C LEU A 25 46.16 53.26 70.99
N GLN A 26 46.16 54.56 70.70
CA GLN A 26 45.08 55.25 70.00
C GLN A 26 45.03 54.84 68.52
N GLY A 27 46.19 54.79 67.85
CA GLY A 27 46.28 54.27 66.48
C GLY A 27 45.90 52.78 66.36
N THR A 28 46.22 51.96 67.38
CA THR A 28 45.74 50.56 67.42
C THR A 28 44.22 50.47 67.62
N LEU A 29 43.63 51.30 68.48
CA LEU A 29 42.19 51.31 68.70
C LEU A 29 41.42 51.78 67.46
N GLU A 30 41.94 52.77 66.72
CA GLU A 30 41.36 53.19 65.44
C GLU A 30 41.46 52.09 64.37
N THR A 31 42.57 51.35 64.32
CA THR A 31 42.72 50.21 63.41
C THR A 31 41.73 49.08 63.74
N VAL A 32 41.57 48.75 65.04
CA VAL A 32 40.58 47.76 65.48
C VAL A 32 39.16 48.22 65.17
N ALA A 33 38.85 49.52 65.34
CA ALA A 33 37.56 50.09 64.97
C ALA A 33 37.27 50.05 63.46
N GLN A 34 38.27 50.28 62.61
CA GLN A 34 38.16 50.08 61.16
C GLN A 34 37.92 48.61 60.81
N ILE A 35 38.65 47.67 61.43
CA ILE A 35 38.46 46.22 61.24
C ILE A 35 37.04 45.81 61.63
N THR A 36 36.55 46.23 62.80
CA THR A 36 35.17 45.95 63.25
C THR A 36 34.15 46.43 62.23
N ARG A 37 34.28 47.67 61.75
CA ARG A 37 33.40 48.22 60.69
C ARG A 37 33.47 47.43 59.38
N HIS A 38 34.66 46.93 59.01
CA HIS A 38 34.84 46.08 57.83
C HIS A 38 34.18 44.71 58.01
N VAL A 39 34.31 44.10 59.18
CA VAL A 39 33.66 42.82 59.51
C VAL A 39 32.15 42.98 59.44
N GLU A 40 31.55 44.02 60.04
CA GLU A 40 30.10 44.28 59.95
C GLU A 40 29.62 44.43 58.50
N THR A 41 30.38 45.15 57.66
CA THR A 41 30.03 45.36 56.25
C THR A 41 30.16 44.05 55.45
N ALA A 42 31.19 43.26 55.72
CA ALA A 42 31.43 41.98 55.06
C ALA A 42 30.35 40.96 55.45
N VAL A 43 30.00 40.88 56.73
CA VAL A 43 28.91 40.05 57.26
C VAL A 43 27.59 40.37 56.52
N SER A 44 27.19 41.64 56.46
CA SER A 44 25.98 42.05 55.74
C SER A 44 26.03 41.73 54.23
N ALA A 45 27.20 41.86 53.60
CA ALA A 45 27.37 41.52 52.19
C ALA A 45 27.27 40.01 51.93
N ILE A 46 27.84 39.18 52.81
CA ILE A 46 27.78 37.72 52.72
C ILE A 46 26.35 37.23 52.99
N GLU A 47 25.60 37.86 53.90
CA GLU A 47 24.19 37.53 54.15
C GLU A 47 23.32 37.75 52.92
N MET A 48 23.44 38.93 52.27
CA MET A 48 22.72 39.20 51.04
C MET A 48 23.08 38.19 49.94
N ALA A 49 24.36 37.82 49.82
CA ALA A 49 24.80 36.81 48.87
C ALA A 49 24.28 35.40 49.24
N GLY A 50 24.20 35.07 50.53
CA GLY A 50 23.66 33.81 51.03
C GLY A 50 22.16 33.68 50.75
N GLU A 51 21.39 34.74 50.98
CA GLU A 51 19.96 34.80 50.65
C GLU A 51 19.72 34.64 49.14
N GLU A 52 20.55 35.28 48.30
CA GLU A 52 20.50 35.12 46.85
C GLU A 52 20.83 33.68 46.41
N ILE A 53 21.89 33.08 46.96
CA ILE A 53 22.26 31.69 46.67
C ILE A 53 21.17 30.72 47.15
N SER A 54 20.55 30.97 48.30
CA SER A 54 19.47 30.14 48.86
C SER A 54 18.25 30.14 47.94
N THR A 55 17.84 31.34 47.52
CA THR A 55 16.74 31.52 46.58
C THR A 55 17.03 30.81 45.25
N GLN A 56 18.27 30.93 44.74
CA GLN A 56 18.69 30.27 43.51
C GLN A 56 18.73 28.74 43.66
N ALA A 57 19.21 28.22 44.78
CA ALA A 57 19.28 26.78 45.05
C ALA A 57 17.88 26.16 45.11
N HIS A 58 16.91 26.83 45.76
CA HIS A 58 15.50 26.45 45.76
C HIS A 58 14.88 26.49 44.36
N ALA A 59 15.14 27.55 43.59
CA ALA A 59 14.65 27.66 42.20
C ALA A 59 15.21 26.53 41.32
N ASN A 60 16.49 26.19 41.47
CA ASN A 60 17.13 25.09 40.76
C ASN A 60 16.57 23.73 41.17
N ALA A 61 16.31 23.50 42.46
CA ALA A 61 15.71 22.25 42.94
C ALA A 61 14.30 22.05 42.37
N HIS A 62 13.49 23.12 42.39
CA HIS A 62 12.15 23.07 41.80
C HIS A 62 12.19 22.88 40.27
N GLY A 63 13.10 23.56 39.57
CA GLY A 63 13.32 23.37 38.15
C GLY A 63 13.73 21.93 37.82
N ALA A 64 14.58 21.31 38.64
CA ALA A 64 14.99 19.93 38.49
C ALA A 64 13.82 18.94 38.66
N GLU A 65 12.90 19.18 39.60
CA GLU A 65 11.67 18.37 39.76
C GLU A 65 10.77 18.45 38.52
N LEU A 66 10.57 19.65 37.97
CA LEU A 66 9.78 19.84 36.75
C LEU A 66 10.39 19.11 35.55
N ILE A 67 11.71 19.22 35.38
CA ILE A 67 12.43 18.55 34.30
C ILE A 67 12.36 17.02 34.49
N SER A 68 12.49 16.50 35.72
CA SER A 68 12.34 15.05 35.99
C SER A 68 10.98 14.52 35.55
N GLY A 69 9.89 15.25 35.84
CA GLY A 69 8.56 14.90 35.35
C GLY A 69 8.47 14.85 33.82
N GLN A 70 9.03 15.86 33.15
CA GLN A 70 9.08 15.91 31.68
C GLN A 70 9.91 14.76 31.07
N ILE A 71 10.99 14.33 31.72
CA ILE A 71 11.79 13.19 31.29
C ILE A 71 11.00 11.90 31.38
N GLN A 72 10.24 11.70 32.47
CA GLN A 72 9.40 10.51 32.63
C GLN A 72 8.36 10.40 31.51
N ASP A 73 7.71 11.51 31.17
CA ASP A 73 6.78 11.58 30.03
C ASP A 73 7.48 11.28 28.71
N ALA A 74 8.67 11.85 28.48
CA ALA A 74 9.46 11.61 27.28
C ALA A 74 9.88 10.14 27.14
N VAL A 75 10.29 9.48 28.24
CA VAL A 75 10.64 8.05 28.24
C VAL A 75 9.42 7.20 27.90
N ALA A 76 8.26 7.50 28.47
CA ALA A 76 7.02 6.80 28.14
C ALA A 76 6.66 6.93 26.65
N GLU A 77 6.89 8.10 26.06
CA GLU A 77 6.65 8.33 24.63
C GLU A 77 7.64 7.59 23.74
N VAL A 78 8.91 7.53 24.13
CA VAL A 78 9.95 6.71 23.47
C VAL A 78 9.57 5.23 23.49
N ASP A 79 9.03 4.72 24.60
CA ASP A 79 8.59 3.32 24.69
C ASP A 79 7.36 3.03 23.83
N ARG A 80 6.39 3.96 23.78
CA ARG A 80 5.25 3.85 22.85
C ARG A 80 5.71 3.86 21.39
N ALA A 81 6.60 4.78 21.02
CA ALA A 81 7.15 4.86 19.68
C ALA A 81 7.92 3.58 19.30
N SER A 82 8.67 3.00 20.23
CA SER A 82 9.36 1.72 20.03
C SER A 82 8.38 0.56 19.80
N ALA A 83 7.30 0.48 20.58
CA ALA A 83 6.28 -0.55 20.43
C ALA A 83 5.53 -0.42 19.09
N GLN A 84 5.14 0.80 18.73
CA GLN A 84 4.51 1.08 17.43
C GLN A 84 5.43 0.73 16.26
N SER A 85 6.72 1.04 16.37
CA SER A 85 7.73 0.69 15.38
C SER A 85 7.76 -0.82 15.12
N GLN A 86 7.70 -1.65 16.17
CA GLN A 86 7.66 -3.11 16.01
C GLN A 86 6.42 -3.59 15.24
N VAL A 87 5.25 -2.98 15.49
CA VAL A 87 4.02 -3.30 14.75
C VAL A 87 4.16 -2.94 13.26
N VAL A 88 4.74 -1.77 12.96
CA VAL A 88 5.01 -1.35 11.56
C VAL A 88 5.92 -2.35 10.85
N ARG A 89 6.97 -2.85 11.52
CA ARG A 89 7.87 -3.86 10.96
C ARG A 89 7.14 -5.18 10.63
N GLU A 90 6.30 -5.65 11.53
CA GLU A 90 5.50 -6.86 11.29
C GLU A 90 4.56 -6.67 10.09
N GLN A 91 3.85 -5.54 10.05
CA GLN A 91 2.98 -5.19 8.92
C GLN A 91 3.76 -5.13 7.60
N LEU A 92 4.96 -4.54 7.60
CA LEU A 92 5.80 -4.46 6.42
C LEU A 92 6.17 -5.86 5.88
N GLY A 93 6.50 -6.80 6.76
CA GLY A 93 6.75 -8.19 6.37
C GLY A 93 5.51 -8.88 5.77
N THR A 94 4.32 -8.59 6.31
CA THR A 94 3.06 -9.11 5.73
C THR A 94 2.77 -8.51 4.35
N VAL A 95 3.09 -7.24 4.13
CA VAL A 95 2.96 -6.57 2.83
C VAL A 95 3.90 -7.20 1.82
N GLN A 96 5.20 -7.34 2.14
CA GLN A 96 6.20 -7.92 1.25
C GLN A 96 5.82 -9.35 0.82
N SER A 97 5.43 -10.22 1.77
CA SER A 97 4.98 -11.58 1.45
C SER A 97 3.70 -11.60 0.62
N SER A 98 2.78 -10.66 0.86
CA SER A 98 1.57 -10.51 0.04
C SER A 98 1.87 -10.06 -1.38
N VAL A 99 2.90 -9.24 -1.61
CA VAL A 99 3.30 -8.87 -2.96
C VAL A 99 3.89 -10.05 -3.71
N LEU A 100 4.82 -10.81 -3.11
CA LEU A 100 5.40 -12.00 -3.73
C LEU A 100 4.33 -13.01 -4.17
N ARG A 101 3.33 -13.25 -3.31
CA ARG A 101 2.20 -14.14 -3.65
C ARG A 101 1.36 -13.61 -4.82
N ARG A 102 1.16 -12.30 -4.90
CA ARG A 102 0.42 -11.68 -6.01
C ARG A 102 1.20 -11.72 -7.31
N GLU A 103 2.52 -11.57 -7.27
CA GLU A 103 3.37 -11.75 -8.45
C GLU A 103 3.29 -13.19 -8.99
N GLU A 104 3.33 -14.20 -8.11
CA GLU A 104 3.14 -15.60 -8.50
C GLU A 104 1.75 -15.84 -9.13
N GLN A 105 0.70 -15.26 -8.52
CA GLN A 105 -0.66 -15.33 -9.06
C GLN A 105 -0.78 -14.65 -10.43
N ALA A 106 -0.15 -13.49 -10.61
CA ALA A 106 -0.13 -12.76 -11.88
C ALA A 106 0.56 -13.59 -12.97
N GLN A 107 1.69 -14.24 -12.66
CA GLN A 107 2.35 -15.17 -13.59
C GLN A 107 1.43 -16.34 -13.97
N GLY A 108 0.73 -16.92 -12.98
CA GLY A 108 -0.26 -17.97 -13.24
C GLY A 108 -1.42 -17.51 -14.13
N ILE A 109 -1.86 -16.25 -14.00
CA ILE A 109 -2.87 -15.65 -14.88
C ILE A 109 -2.34 -15.52 -16.31
N VAL A 110 -1.11 -15.03 -16.50
CA VAL A 110 -0.49 -14.88 -17.83
C VAL A 110 -0.41 -16.24 -18.54
N GLN A 111 0.01 -17.31 -17.86
CA GLN A 111 0.05 -18.65 -18.46
C GLN A 111 -1.34 -19.15 -18.90
N ARG A 112 -2.38 -18.88 -18.08
CA ARG A 112 -3.76 -19.25 -18.42
C ARG A 112 -4.30 -18.47 -19.61
N ILE A 113 -3.92 -17.20 -19.73
CA ILE A 113 -4.25 -16.35 -20.88
C ILE A 113 -3.62 -16.92 -22.15
N GLU A 114 -2.32 -17.22 -22.13
CA GLU A 114 -1.62 -17.80 -23.28
C GLU A 114 -2.26 -19.11 -23.74
N ALA A 115 -2.56 -20.00 -22.79
CA ALA A 115 -3.28 -21.25 -23.06
C ALA A 115 -4.69 -21.01 -23.62
N GLY A 116 -5.44 -20.06 -23.05
CA GLY A 116 -6.77 -19.70 -23.50
C GLY A 116 -6.78 -19.10 -24.91
N THR A 117 -5.85 -18.19 -25.21
CA THR A 117 -5.68 -17.61 -26.55
C THR A 117 -5.33 -18.67 -27.59
N ALA A 118 -4.44 -19.61 -27.26
CA ALA A 118 -4.12 -20.73 -28.14
C ALA A 118 -5.36 -21.60 -28.42
N ARG A 119 -6.14 -21.92 -27.38
CA ARG A 119 -7.34 -22.74 -27.52
C ARG A 119 -8.44 -22.09 -28.35
N ILE A 120 -8.62 -20.77 -28.23
CA ILE A 120 -9.57 -20.03 -29.09
C ILE A 120 -9.11 -20.04 -30.53
N ARG A 121 -7.81 -19.88 -30.78
CA ARG A 121 -7.27 -19.94 -32.14
C ARG A 121 -7.54 -21.30 -32.78
N GLU A 122 -7.29 -22.38 -32.07
CA GLU A 122 -7.63 -23.74 -32.51
C GLU A 122 -9.12 -23.86 -32.83
N LEU A 123 -9.99 -23.36 -31.95
CA LEU A 123 -11.44 -23.41 -32.15
C LEU A 123 -11.88 -22.63 -33.41
N MET A 124 -11.30 -21.45 -33.66
CA MET A 124 -11.59 -20.68 -34.87
C MET A 124 -11.15 -21.41 -36.14
N GLU A 125 -9.98 -22.06 -36.13
CA GLU A 125 -9.49 -22.88 -37.24
C GLU A 125 -10.39 -24.11 -37.48
N GLU A 126 -10.86 -24.77 -36.41
CA GLU A 126 -11.82 -25.87 -36.51
C GLU A 126 -13.16 -25.41 -37.10
N MET A 127 -13.70 -24.27 -36.64
CA MET A 127 -14.93 -23.70 -37.19
C MET A 127 -14.82 -23.38 -38.67
N GLN A 128 -13.66 -22.84 -39.10
CA GLN A 128 -13.41 -22.59 -40.52
C GLN A 128 -13.37 -23.89 -41.34
N LYS A 129 -12.77 -24.96 -40.82
CA LYS A 129 -12.78 -26.28 -41.47
C LYS A 129 -14.20 -26.84 -41.58
N ILE A 130 -15.01 -26.70 -40.52
CA ILE A 130 -16.41 -27.15 -40.52
C ILE A 130 -17.24 -26.36 -41.54
N ASP A 131 -17.06 -25.04 -41.66
CA ASP A 131 -17.74 -24.22 -42.68
C ASP A 131 -17.42 -24.69 -44.11
N VAL A 132 -16.14 -24.97 -44.40
CA VAL A 132 -15.72 -25.50 -45.70
C VAL A 132 -16.37 -26.86 -45.98
N LEU A 133 -16.32 -27.80 -45.03
CA LEU A 133 -16.92 -29.13 -45.19
C LEU A 133 -18.45 -29.06 -45.36
N ALA A 134 -19.12 -28.14 -44.65
CA ALA A 134 -20.55 -27.92 -44.78
C ALA A 134 -20.91 -27.40 -46.19
N ARG A 135 -20.14 -26.45 -46.73
CA ARG A 135 -20.34 -25.94 -48.11
C ARG A 135 -20.11 -27.01 -49.17
N GLU A 136 -19.06 -27.82 -49.02
CA GLU A 136 -18.81 -28.95 -49.94
C GLU A 136 -19.96 -29.96 -49.91
N SER A 137 -20.49 -30.25 -48.72
CA SER A 137 -21.63 -31.15 -48.55
C SER A 137 -22.92 -30.59 -49.15
N GLU A 138 -23.16 -29.29 -48.99
CA GLU A 138 -24.30 -28.57 -49.59
C GLU A 138 -24.25 -28.65 -51.13
N LEU A 139 -23.09 -28.37 -51.73
CA LEU A 139 -22.87 -28.49 -53.17
C LEU A 139 -23.08 -29.94 -53.66
N GLY A 140 -22.61 -30.93 -52.90
CA GLY A 140 -22.81 -32.34 -53.21
C GLY A 140 -24.28 -32.74 -53.22
N VAL A 141 -25.05 -32.31 -52.22
CA VAL A 141 -26.50 -32.58 -52.16
C VAL A 141 -27.26 -31.82 -53.26
N GLN A 142 -26.84 -30.61 -53.62
CA GLN A 142 -27.43 -29.86 -54.73
C GLN A 142 -27.23 -30.60 -56.07
N ALA A 143 -26.02 -31.06 -56.36
CA ALA A 143 -25.73 -31.85 -57.56
C ALA A 143 -26.51 -33.17 -57.58
N PHE A 144 -26.63 -33.86 -56.44
CA PHE A 144 -27.44 -35.07 -56.33
C PHE A 144 -28.91 -34.80 -56.63
N ARG A 145 -29.44 -33.65 -56.19
CA ARG A 145 -30.84 -33.25 -56.44
C ARG A 145 -31.11 -33.00 -57.92
N GLU A 146 -30.16 -32.39 -58.63
CA GLU A 146 -30.24 -32.22 -60.10
C GLU A 146 -30.27 -33.58 -60.82
N GLN A 147 -29.45 -34.55 -60.39
CA GLN A 147 -29.48 -35.90 -60.93
C GLN A 147 -30.82 -36.60 -60.70
N LEU A 148 -31.40 -36.47 -59.50
CA LEU A 148 -32.73 -37.02 -59.20
C LEU A 148 -33.83 -36.41 -60.07
N HIS A 149 -33.75 -35.11 -60.36
CA HIS A 149 -34.69 -34.45 -61.26
C HIS A 149 -34.63 -35.02 -62.68
N ASN A 150 -33.42 -35.27 -63.19
CA ASN A 150 -33.21 -35.93 -64.48
C ASN A 150 -33.81 -37.34 -64.48
N ILE A 151 -33.57 -38.15 -63.44
CA ILE A 151 -34.14 -39.50 -63.32
C ILE A 151 -35.67 -39.44 -63.27
N HIS A 152 -36.25 -38.47 -62.55
CA HIS A 152 -37.70 -38.28 -62.51
C HIS A 152 -38.28 -37.98 -63.90
N SER A 153 -37.61 -37.13 -64.70
CA SER A 153 -38.00 -36.85 -66.09
C SER A 153 -37.90 -38.09 -66.99
N PHE A 154 -36.85 -38.90 -66.83
CA PHE A 154 -36.73 -40.19 -67.52
C PHE A 154 -37.85 -41.15 -67.14
N SER A 155 -38.18 -41.28 -65.85
CA SER A 155 -39.30 -42.09 -65.37
C SER A 155 -40.63 -41.65 -66.00
N ALA A 156 -40.90 -40.35 -66.08
CA ALA A 156 -42.11 -39.84 -66.75
C ALA A 156 -42.15 -40.25 -68.24
N THR A 157 -41.01 -40.18 -68.93
CA THR A 157 -40.91 -40.64 -70.34
C THR A 157 -41.21 -42.14 -70.48
N ILE A 158 -40.72 -42.97 -69.56
CA ILE A 158 -40.98 -44.42 -69.57
C ILE A 158 -42.46 -44.70 -69.29
N GLN A 159 -43.10 -43.93 -68.38
CA GLN A 159 -44.54 -44.02 -68.13
C GLN A 159 -45.33 -43.77 -69.42
N ASP A 160 -44.97 -42.75 -70.19
CA ASP A 160 -45.63 -42.42 -71.45
C ASP A 160 -45.45 -43.52 -72.50
N ILE A 161 -44.25 -44.08 -72.62
CA ILE A 161 -43.98 -45.23 -73.49
C ILE A 161 -44.82 -46.45 -73.08
N ALA A 162 -44.91 -46.74 -71.78
CA ALA A 162 -45.72 -47.85 -71.27
C ALA A 162 -47.21 -47.62 -71.51
N ASN A 163 -47.71 -46.38 -71.37
CA ASN A 163 -49.08 -45.99 -71.72
C ASN A 163 -49.38 -46.18 -73.21
N GLN A 164 -48.46 -45.77 -74.10
CA GLN A 164 -48.60 -45.97 -75.55
C GLN A 164 -48.56 -47.45 -75.91
N THR A 165 -47.67 -48.23 -75.30
CA THR A 165 -47.54 -49.68 -75.52
C THR A 165 -48.80 -50.43 -75.06
N GLN A 166 -49.42 -50.01 -73.95
CA GLN A 166 -50.70 -50.52 -73.48
C GLN A 166 -51.83 -50.25 -74.49
N LEU A 167 -51.85 -49.05 -75.09
CA LEU A 167 -52.83 -48.70 -76.11
C LEU A 167 -52.61 -49.48 -77.42
N LEU A 168 -51.36 -49.60 -77.88
CA LEU A 168 -51.03 -50.40 -79.07
C LEU A 168 -51.39 -51.87 -78.89
N SER A 169 -51.05 -52.45 -77.76
CA SER A 169 -51.32 -53.86 -77.45
C SER A 169 -52.82 -54.13 -77.32
N LEU A 170 -53.59 -53.21 -76.74
CA LEU A 170 -55.05 -53.26 -76.73
C LEU A 170 -55.63 -53.28 -78.15
N ASN A 171 -55.17 -52.38 -79.03
CA ASN A 171 -55.61 -52.34 -80.42
C ASN A 171 -55.25 -53.64 -81.15
N ALA A 172 -54.06 -54.19 -80.92
CA ALA A 172 -53.63 -55.46 -81.48
C ALA A 172 -54.45 -56.66 -80.96
N THR A 173 -54.83 -56.67 -79.68
CA THR A 173 -55.72 -57.69 -79.11
C THR A 173 -57.11 -57.63 -79.73
N ILE A 174 -57.65 -56.42 -79.97
CA ILE A 174 -58.94 -56.23 -80.66
C ILE A 174 -58.87 -56.77 -82.09
N GLU A 175 -57.81 -56.43 -82.82
CA GLU A 175 -57.65 -56.85 -84.22
C GLU A 175 -57.43 -58.37 -84.34
N ALA A 176 -56.67 -58.96 -83.40
CA ALA A 176 -56.50 -60.41 -83.30
C ALA A 176 -57.81 -61.15 -83.01
N ALA A 177 -58.71 -60.57 -82.20
CA ALA A 177 -60.04 -61.11 -81.97
C ALA A 177 -60.92 -61.00 -83.23
N HIS A 178 -60.78 -59.91 -84.00
CA HIS A 178 -61.48 -59.70 -85.27
C HIS A 178 -61.10 -60.74 -86.34
N ALA A 179 -59.82 -61.15 -86.38
CA ALA A 179 -59.31 -62.16 -87.31
C ALA A 179 -59.71 -63.61 -86.96
N GLY A 180 -60.42 -63.84 -85.86
CA GLY A 180 -60.92 -65.17 -85.47
C GLY A 180 -59.81 -66.19 -85.23
N GLU A 181 -59.92 -67.39 -85.82
CA GLU A 181 -58.97 -68.49 -85.60
C GLU A 181 -57.55 -68.18 -86.10
N ALA A 182 -57.43 -67.38 -87.17
CA ALA A 182 -56.15 -66.98 -87.75
C ALA A 182 -55.37 -65.98 -86.87
N GLY A 183 -56.07 -65.20 -86.03
CA GLY A 183 -55.48 -64.22 -85.11
C GLY A 183 -55.10 -64.78 -83.74
N ARG A 184 -55.45 -66.03 -83.42
CA ARG A 184 -55.37 -66.58 -82.07
C ARG A 184 -53.98 -66.51 -81.45
N THR A 185 -52.94 -66.84 -82.21
CA THR A 185 -51.53 -66.78 -81.75
C THR A 185 -51.05 -65.34 -81.58
N PHE A 186 -51.50 -64.42 -82.44
CA PHE A 186 -51.21 -62.98 -82.34
C PHE A 186 -51.89 -62.34 -81.13
N GLY A 187 -53.12 -62.75 -80.82
CA GLY A 187 -53.87 -62.27 -79.65
C GLY A 187 -53.21 -62.64 -78.32
N ILE A 188 -52.58 -63.82 -78.23
CA ILE A 188 -51.81 -64.23 -77.05
C ILE A 188 -50.59 -63.31 -76.86
N VAL A 189 -49.87 -62.99 -77.94
CA VAL A 189 -48.72 -62.07 -77.89
C VAL A 189 -49.16 -60.66 -77.52
N ALA A 190 -50.24 -60.15 -78.13
CA ALA A 190 -50.79 -58.83 -77.82
C ALA A 190 -51.23 -58.71 -76.35
N GLN A 191 -51.89 -59.73 -75.80
CA GLN A 191 -52.26 -59.77 -74.39
C GLN A 191 -51.02 -59.81 -73.48
N SER A 192 -49.99 -60.59 -73.83
CA SER A 192 -48.74 -60.62 -73.06
C SER A 192 -48.02 -59.27 -73.09
N VAL A 193 -47.97 -58.58 -74.23
CA VAL A 193 -47.40 -57.22 -74.35
C VAL A 193 -48.19 -56.23 -73.48
N ARG A 194 -49.52 -56.36 -73.45
CA ARG A 194 -50.39 -55.56 -72.58
C ARG A 194 -50.06 -55.77 -71.10
N ASP A 195 -49.93 -57.03 -70.68
CA ASP A 195 -49.62 -57.35 -69.29
C ASP A 195 -48.22 -56.83 -68.89
N LEU A 196 -47.23 -56.93 -69.79
CA LEU A 196 -45.90 -56.31 -69.60
C LEU A 196 -45.97 -54.79 -69.50
N SER A 197 -46.76 -54.10 -70.35
CA SER A 197 -46.90 -52.65 -70.25
C SER A 197 -47.57 -52.22 -68.94
N MET A 198 -48.57 -52.95 -68.45
CA MET A 198 -49.16 -52.67 -67.12
C MET A 198 -48.13 -52.86 -65.99
N GLN A 199 -47.32 -53.92 -66.04
CA GLN A 199 -46.24 -54.13 -65.08
C GLN A 199 -45.19 -53.02 -65.13
N ALA A 200 -44.84 -52.54 -66.33
CA ALA A 200 -43.94 -51.41 -66.52
C ALA A 200 -44.51 -50.11 -65.92
N GLN A 201 -45.79 -49.82 -66.13
CA GLN A 201 -46.47 -48.66 -65.52
C GLN A 201 -46.43 -48.72 -63.99
N GLU A 202 -46.75 -49.86 -63.39
CA GLU A 202 -46.70 -50.02 -61.94
C GLU A 202 -45.28 -49.84 -61.39
N SER A 203 -44.27 -50.40 -62.08
CA SER A 203 -42.85 -50.25 -61.68
C SER A 203 -42.38 -48.80 -61.76
N VAL A 204 -42.78 -48.07 -62.80
CA VAL A 204 -42.45 -46.64 -62.95
C VAL A 204 -43.14 -45.80 -61.88
N LYS A 205 -44.39 -46.09 -61.55
CA LYS A 205 -45.11 -45.42 -60.46
C LYS A 205 -44.40 -45.61 -59.11
N GLN A 206 -44.00 -46.84 -58.78
CA GLN A 206 -43.23 -47.12 -57.56
C GLN A 206 -41.88 -46.40 -57.54
N THR A 207 -41.22 -46.29 -58.71
CA THR A 207 -39.97 -45.53 -58.87
C THR A 207 -40.20 -44.04 -58.63
N ALA A 208 -41.28 -43.46 -59.15
CA ALA A 208 -41.63 -42.05 -58.94
C ALA A 208 -41.90 -41.75 -57.46
N GLU A 209 -42.61 -42.64 -56.75
CA GLU A 209 -42.85 -42.51 -55.30
C GLU A 209 -41.55 -42.58 -54.49
N LEU A 210 -40.60 -43.43 -54.88
CA LEU A 210 -39.26 -43.47 -54.28
C LEU A 210 -38.48 -42.18 -54.54
N LEU A 211 -38.46 -41.69 -55.78
CA LEU A 211 -37.78 -40.45 -56.15
C LEU A 211 -38.34 -39.25 -55.39
N SER A 212 -39.67 -39.15 -55.23
CA SER A 212 -40.30 -38.07 -54.46
C SER A 212 -39.82 -38.06 -53.01
N ARG A 213 -39.78 -39.24 -52.36
CA ARG A 213 -39.27 -39.36 -50.98
C ARG A 213 -37.79 -38.97 -50.86
N ILE A 214 -36.96 -39.34 -51.84
CA ILE A 214 -35.55 -38.96 -51.84
C ILE A 214 -35.39 -37.44 -52.05
N LEU A 215 -36.19 -36.82 -52.93
CA LEU A 215 -36.20 -35.38 -53.15
C LEU A 215 -36.61 -34.60 -51.89
N GLU A 216 -37.65 -35.06 -51.18
CA GLU A 216 -38.05 -34.51 -49.88
C GLU A 216 -36.92 -34.62 -48.85
N GLY A 217 -36.26 -35.77 -48.76
CA GLY A 217 -35.11 -35.98 -47.88
C GLY A 217 -33.93 -35.04 -48.22
N SER A 218 -33.64 -34.84 -49.50
CA SER A 218 -32.63 -33.88 -49.96
C SER A 218 -32.99 -32.45 -49.58
N GLN A 219 -34.27 -32.07 -49.68
CA GLN A 219 -34.71 -30.73 -49.26
C GLN A 219 -34.59 -30.51 -47.75
N LEU A 220 -34.84 -31.54 -46.94
CA LEU A 220 -34.61 -31.49 -45.50
C LEU A 220 -33.11 -31.28 -45.18
N LEU A 221 -32.22 -32.03 -45.83
CA LEU A 221 -30.77 -31.87 -45.67
C LEU A 221 -30.30 -30.45 -45.99
N MET A 222 -30.82 -29.84 -47.06
CA MET A 222 -30.49 -28.44 -47.40
C MET A 222 -30.88 -27.45 -46.30
N ARG A 223 -32.04 -27.64 -45.65
CA ARG A 223 -32.43 -26.80 -44.50
C ARG A 223 -31.48 -27.00 -43.32
N GLN A 224 -31.09 -28.24 -43.05
CA GLN A 224 -30.13 -28.57 -41.98
C GLN A 224 -28.76 -27.93 -42.23
N PHE A 225 -28.27 -27.91 -43.48
CA PHE A 225 -27.01 -27.20 -43.80
C PHE A 225 -27.11 -25.69 -43.58
N SER A 226 -28.24 -25.07 -43.96
CA SER A 226 -28.47 -23.65 -43.69
C SER A 226 -28.48 -23.35 -42.18
N GLU A 227 -29.11 -24.20 -41.37
CA GLU A 227 -29.10 -24.06 -39.91
C GLU A 227 -27.70 -24.28 -39.34
N GLN A 228 -26.99 -25.31 -39.79
CA GLN A 228 -25.62 -25.61 -39.38
C GLN A 228 -24.68 -24.43 -39.65
N ARG A 229 -24.75 -23.82 -40.84
CA ARG A 229 -23.98 -22.61 -41.17
C ARG A 229 -24.25 -21.46 -40.20
N ARG A 230 -25.51 -21.22 -39.85
CA ARG A 230 -25.87 -20.16 -38.90
C ARG A 230 -25.29 -20.42 -37.51
N GLU A 231 -25.27 -21.68 -37.06
CA GLU A 231 -24.68 -22.03 -35.76
C GLU A 231 -23.14 -21.97 -35.77
N ILE A 232 -22.50 -22.23 -36.92
CA ILE A 232 -21.05 -22.01 -37.11
C ILE A 232 -20.73 -20.50 -37.04
N GLU A 233 -21.50 -19.66 -37.74
CA GLU A 233 -21.33 -18.20 -37.72
C GLU A 233 -21.46 -17.64 -36.29
N LYS A 234 -22.48 -18.06 -35.53
CA LYS A 234 -22.63 -17.70 -34.11
C LYS A 234 -21.46 -18.18 -33.24
N SER A 235 -20.95 -19.39 -33.49
CA SER A 235 -19.82 -19.94 -32.73
C SER A 235 -18.53 -19.17 -33.00
N ALA A 236 -18.33 -18.71 -34.24
CA ALA A 236 -17.21 -17.85 -34.61
C ALA A 236 -17.31 -16.46 -33.94
N GLU A 237 -18.49 -15.85 -33.92
CA GLU A 237 -18.74 -14.58 -33.22
C GLU A 237 -18.48 -14.72 -31.71
N SER A 238 -19.02 -15.76 -31.08
CA SER A 238 -18.78 -16.06 -29.67
C SER A 238 -17.29 -16.25 -29.35
N SER A 239 -16.57 -16.97 -30.22
CA SER A 239 -15.12 -17.16 -30.07
C SER A 239 -14.35 -15.84 -30.14
N ALA A 240 -14.76 -14.91 -31.01
CA ALA A 240 -14.17 -13.58 -31.10
C ALA A 240 -14.40 -12.75 -29.82
N VAL A 241 -15.61 -12.80 -29.25
CA VAL A 241 -15.92 -12.14 -27.97
C VAL A 241 -15.07 -12.70 -26.83
N ILE A 242 -14.90 -14.02 -26.75
CA ILE A 242 -14.04 -14.63 -25.72
C ILE A 242 -12.58 -14.19 -25.92
N ALA A 243 -12.10 -14.05 -27.17
CA ALA A 243 -10.75 -13.55 -27.44
C ALA A 243 -10.56 -12.12 -26.91
N GLU A 244 -11.55 -11.25 -27.09
CA GLU A 244 -11.53 -9.88 -26.56
C GLU A 244 -11.52 -9.86 -25.03
N ILE A 245 -12.33 -10.70 -24.38
CA ILE A 245 -12.34 -10.85 -22.92
C ILE A 245 -10.95 -11.28 -22.42
N ILE A 246 -10.32 -12.28 -23.05
CA ILE A 246 -8.99 -12.75 -22.68
C ILE A 246 -7.95 -11.63 -22.82
N GLN A 247 -8.04 -10.81 -23.88
CA GLN A 247 -7.17 -9.65 -24.06
C GLN A 247 -7.34 -8.63 -22.92
N GLY A 248 -8.57 -8.34 -22.51
CA GLY A 248 -8.85 -7.45 -21.37
C GLY A 248 -8.32 -8.00 -20.03
N ILE A 249 -8.37 -9.32 -19.83
CA ILE A 249 -7.74 -9.97 -18.67
C ILE A 249 -6.21 -9.83 -18.73
N ALA A 250 -5.60 -9.92 -19.92
CA ALA A 250 -4.16 -9.74 -20.11
C ALA A 250 -3.68 -8.32 -19.79
N GLU A 251 -4.47 -7.32 -20.14
CA GLU A 251 -4.20 -5.93 -19.76
C GLU A 251 -4.31 -5.75 -18.26
N SER A 252 -5.38 -6.27 -17.65
CA SER A 252 -5.58 -6.23 -16.19
C SER A 252 -4.42 -6.92 -15.43
N ALA A 253 -3.91 -8.05 -15.93
CA ALA A 253 -2.77 -8.75 -15.34
C ALA A 253 -1.47 -7.93 -15.43
N ARG A 254 -1.26 -7.21 -16.53
CA ARG A 254 -0.12 -6.29 -16.70
C ARG A 254 -0.21 -5.12 -15.73
N ASP A 255 -1.38 -4.52 -15.58
CA ASP A 255 -1.61 -3.41 -14.66
C ASP A 255 -1.39 -3.84 -13.21
N LEU A 256 -1.89 -5.03 -12.83
CA LEU A 256 -1.62 -5.62 -11.52
C LEU A 256 -0.13 -5.78 -11.24
N THR A 257 0.63 -6.30 -12.21
CA THR A 257 2.09 -6.46 -12.07
C THR A 257 2.80 -5.11 -11.92
N ALA A 258 2.34 -4.07 -12.63
CA ALA A 258 2.89 -2.74 -12.52
C ALA A 258 2.61 -2.10 -11.14
N GLU A 259 1.40 -2.30 -10.61
CA GLU A 259 1.02 -1.80 -9.29
C GLU A 259 1.79 -2.53 -8.18
N ASP A 260 2.03 -3.83 -8.33
CA ASP A 260 2.82 -4.63 -7.39
C ASP A 260 4.26 -4.14 -7.28
N ARG A 261 4.87 -3.74 -8.40
CA ARG A 261 6.19 -3.11 -8.40
C ARG A 261 6.21 -1.77 -7.66
N LYS A 262 5.15 -0.97 -7.77
CA LYS A 262 5.04 0.29 -7.00
C LYS A 262 4.91 -0.01 -5.51
N ILE A 263 4.09 -0.99 -5.13
CA ILE A 263 3.93 -1.40 -3.74
C ILE A 263 5.26 -1.90 -3.17
N HIS A 264 6.02 -2.69 -3.93
CA HIS A 264 7.36 -3.11 -3.55
C HIS A 264 8.28 -1.92 -3.27
N LYS A 265 8.32 -0.95 -4.19
CA LYS A 265 9.13 0.26 -4.02
C LYS A 265 8.72 1.06 -2.78
N THR A 266 7.43 1.25 -2.57
CA THR A 266 6.91 1.96 -1.38
C THR A 266 7.25 1.19 -0.10
N ALA A 267 7.20 -0.14 -0.12
CA ALA A 267 7.59 -0.96 1.02
C ALA A 267 9.08 -0.77 1.36
N ASP A 268 9.96 -0.76 0.36
CA ASP A 268 11.40 -0.48 0.56
C ASP A 268 11.63 0.93 1.12
N GLU A 269 10.90 1.93 0.63
CA GLU A 269 10.95 3.31 1.14
C GLU A 269 10.49 3.37 2.62
N VAL A 270 9.41 2.67 2.97
CA VAL A 270 8.93 2.56 4.37
C VAL A 270 9.94 1.83 5.26
N GLU A 271 10.64 0.80 4.75
CA GLU A 271 11.70 0.11 5.48
C GLU A 271 12.85 1.06 5.86
N GLN A 272 13.26 1.91 4.92
CA GLN A 272 14.31 2.90 5.16
C GLN A 272 13.89 3.95 6.19
N GLU A 273 12.65 4.46 6.12
CA GLU A 273 12.14 5.40 7.11
C GLU A 273 11.96 4.75 8.49
N TYR A 274 11.58 3.47 8.53
CA TYR A 274 11.52 2.68 9.76
C TYR A 274 12.89 2.58 10.45
N GLU A 275 13.96 2.26 9.72
CA GLU A 275 15.32 2.19 10.28
C GLU A 275 15.79 3.55 10.82
N ARG A 276 15.46 4.65 10.14
CA ARG A 276 15.75 6.01 10.63
C ARG A 276 14.95 6.35 11.89
N LEU A 277 13.69 5.95 11.96
CA LEU A 277 12.85 6.12 13.14
C LEU A 277 13.44 5.36 14.34
N LEU A 278 13.85 4.10 14.13
CA LEU A 278 14.46 3.29 15.18
C LEU A 278 15.74 3.93 15.74
N ALA A 279 16.61 4.42 14.85
CA ALA A 279 17.81 5.15 15.25
C ALA A 279 17.48 6.42 16.06
N SER A 280 16.43 7.14 15.66
CA SER A 280 15.98 8.35 16.35
C SER A 280 15.41 8.05 17.74
N VAL A 281 14.62 6.99 17.88
CA VAL A 281 14.08 6.51 19.16
C VAL A 281 15.22 6.11 20.11
N GLN A 282 16.25 5.41 19.62
CA GLN A 282 17.43 5.07 20.40
C GLN A 282 18.20 6.32 20.87
N LYS A 283 18.37 7.30 19.98
CA LYS A 283 19.03 8.57 20.32
C LYS A 283 18.26 9.36 21.38
N LEU A 284 16.93 9.42 21.27
CA LEU A 284 16.08 10.05 22.29
C LEU A 284 16.18 9.34 23.64
N ARG A 285 16.20 8.00 23.63
CA ARG A 285 16.37 7.21 24.86
C ARG A 285 17.68 7.55 25.58
N ALA A 286 18.79 7.62 24.83
CA ALA A 286 20.10 7.99 25.36
C ALA A 286 20.10 9.44 25.90
N LEU A 287 19.49 10.37 25.17
CA LEU A 287 19.36 11.76 25.61
C LEU A 287 18.54 11.87 26.90
N SER A 288 17.41 11.18 27.02
CA SER A 288 16.61 11.18 28.25
C SER A 288 17.40 10.67 29.46
N GLN A 289 18.23 9.64 29.28
CA GLN A 289 19.10 9.12 30.34
C GLN A 289 20.20 10.13 30.73
N GLU A 290 20.75 10.85 29.76
CA GLU A 290 21.74 11.90 30.02
C GLU A 290 21.13 13.06 30.82
N ILE A 291 19.95 13.55 30.41
CA ILE A 291 19.27 14.65 31.11
C ILE A 291 18.88 14.21 32.53
N GLU A 292 18.44 12.96 32.73
CA GLU A 292 18.14 12.44 34.08
C GLU A 292 19.38 12.51 34.99
N GLY A 293 20.55 12.15 34.46
CA GLY A 293 21.82 12.31 35.17
C GLY A 293 22.15 13.77 35.51
N GLN A 294 21.89 14.69 34.58
CA GLN A 294 22.09 16.13 34.81
C GLN A 294 21.13 16.68 35.87
N VAL A 295 19.86 16.27 35.84
CA VAL A 295 18.85 16.63 36.84
C VAL A 295 19.27 16.16 38.23
N GLN A 296 19.73 14.91 38.35
CA GLN A 296 20.21 14.37 39.62
C GLN A 296 21.42 15.15 40.16
N ASN A 297 22.37 15.50 39.28
CA ASN A 297 23.52 16.32 39.65
C ASN A 297 23.10 17.74 40.09
N SER A 298 22.12 18.34 39.41
CA SER A 298 21.56 19.64 39.76
C SER A 298 20.91 19.61 41.15
N ARG A 299 20.13 18.56 41.46
CA ARG A 299 19.52 18.37 42.79
C ARG A 299 20.59 18.28 43.88
N MET A 300 21.59 17.43 43.68
CA MET A 300 22.71 17.28 44.62
C MET A 300 23.46 18.59 44.84
N THR A 301 23.68 19.37 43.78
CA THR A 301 24.33 20.68 43.86
C THR A 301 23.50 21.68 44.64
N SER A 302 22.19 21.75 44.40
CA SER A 302 21.27 22.60 45.17
C SER A 302 21.26 22.22 46.67
N GLU A 303 21.21 20.93 46.99
CA GLU A 303 21.26 20.45 48.39
C GLU A 303 22.58 20.84 49.08
N MET A 304 23.71 20.66 48.39
CA MET A 304 25.02 21.08 48.92
C MET A 304 25.11 22.59 49.13
N GLN A 305 24.54 23.41 48.23
CA GLN A 305 24.51 24.86 48.37
C GLN A 305 23.69 25.29 49.60
N LEU A 306 22.51 24.71 49.79
CA LEU A 306 21.68 24.98 50.96
C LEU A 306 22.39 24.59 52.28
N MET A 307 23.05 23.43 52.31
CA MET A 307 23.85 23.03 53.47
C MET A 307 25.02 23.98 53.74
N SER A 308 25.70 24.44 52.68
CA SER A 308 26.80 25.41 52.81
C SER A 308 26.31 26.77 53.33
N ILE A 309 25.10 27.19 52.95
CA ILE A 309 24.48 28.42 53.47
C ILE A 309 24.19 28.29 54.96
N LEU A 310 23.66 27.16 55.43
CA LEU A 310 23.42 26.93 56.86
C LEU A 310 24.72 27.03 57.68
N GLU A 311 25.83 26.51 57.16
CA GLU A 311 27.15 26.62 57.80
C GLU A 311 27.69 28.07 57.76
N LEU A 312 27.48 28.78 56.65
CA LEU A 312 27.83 30.20 56.52
C LEU A 312 27.04 31.07 57.50
N GLU A 313 25.74 30.86 57.65
CA GLU A 313 24.90 31.56 58.63
C GLU A 313 25.42 31.36 60.06
N SER A 314 25.76 30.13 60.43
CA SER A 314 26.37 29.84 61.73
C SER A 314 27.70 30.59 61.93
N SER A 315 28.55 30.64 60.90
CA SER A 315 29.83 31.35 60.93
C SER A 315 29.65 32.88 61.01
N LEU A 316 28.64 33.41 60.31
CA LEU A 316 28.29 34.82 60.34
C LEU A 316 27.78 35.24 61.72
N ASP A 317 27.00 34.39 62.40
CA ASP A 317 26.56 34.66 63.77
C ASP A 317 27.73 34.74 64.76
N VAL A 318 28.77 33.89 64.59
CA VAL A 318 30.01 34.01 65.36
C VAL A 318 30.71 35.34 65.09
N LEU A 319 30.85 35.73 63.82
CA LEU A 319 31.46 37.01 63.44
C LEU A 319 30.68 38.21 63.94
N ARG A 320 29.34 38.17 63.90
CA ARG A 320 28.46 39.19 64.49
C ARG A 320 28.70 39.34 65.98
N ASN A 321 28.78 38.23 66.71
CA ASN A 321 28.99 38.26 68.15
C ASN A 321 30.37 38.83 68.52
N VAL A 322 31.42 38.41 67.80
CA VAL A 322 32.79 38.94 67.98
C VAL A 322 32.85 40.42 67.64
N SER A 323 32.28 40.82 66.50
CA SER A 323 32.25 42.22 66.05
C SER A 323 31.45 43.10 67.01
N GLY A 324 30.30 42.62 67.49
CA GLY A 324 29.48 43.31 68.49
C GLY A 324 30.23 43.53 69.80
N THR A 325 30.87 42.47 70.33
CA THR A 325 31.70 42.55 71.54
C THR A 325 32.86 43.53 71.37
N LEU A 326 33.56 43.50 70.22
CA LEU A 326 34.62 44.45 69.91
C LEU A 326 34.09 45.89 69.80
N GLY A 327 32.94 46.08 69.17
CA GLY A 327 32.29 47.38 69.03
C GLY A 327 31.90 47.99 70.38
N GLU A 328 31.35 47.19 71.30
CA GLU A 328 31.06 47.61 72.67
C GLU A 328 32.32 48.06 73.41
N ARG A 329 33.39 47.25 73.35
CA ARG A 329 34.69 47.57 73.98
C ARG A 329 35.35 48.83 73.40
N LEU A 330 35.25 49.05 72.10
CA LEU A 330 35.75 50.27 71.46
C LEU A 330 34.95 51.51 71.88
N THR A 331 33.63 51.35 72.02
CA THR A 331 32.74 52.42 72.50
C THR A 331 33.04 52.77 73.96
N GLU A 332 33.30 51.78 74.82
CA GLU A 332 33.79 51.97 76.20
C GLU A 332 35.14 52.72 76.23
N ALA A 333 35.98 52.52 75.22
CA ALA A 333 37.27 53.21 75.05
C ALA A 333 37.17 54.59 74.37
N GLY A 334 35.96 55.07 74.06
CA GLY A 334 35.72 56.40 73.49
C GLY A 334 35.84 56.50 71.97
N LEU A 335 35.92 55.38 71.25
CA LEU A 335 35.99 55.31 69.79
C LEU A 335 34.76 54.60 69.23
N ASP A 336 33.92 55.32 68.50
CA ASP A 336 32.75 54.75 67.82
C ASP A 336 33.16 54.15 66.46
N PRO A 337 33.10 52.82 66.28
CA PRO A 337 33.44 52.17 65.01
C PRO A 337 32.60 52.71 63.84
N LYS A 338 31.37 53.18 64.06
CA LYS A 338 30.50 53.71 63.02
C LYS A 338 30.95 55.08 62.51
N GLN A 339 31.70 55.82 63.34
CA GLN A 339 32.25 57.14 63.00
C GLN A 339 33.65 57.05 62.38
N THR A 340 34.36 55.94 62.56
CA THR A 340 35.68 55.74 61.93
C THR A 340 35.57 55.75 60.40
N GLN A 341 36.49 56.44 59.74
CA GLN A 341 36.48 56.55 58.28
C GLN A 341 36.61 55.15 57.66
N TRP A 342 35.64 54.77 56.82
CA TRP A 342 35.71 53.52 56.08
C TRP A 342 36.78 53.66 54.99
N VAL A 343 37.85 52.86 55.07
CA VAL A 343 38.95 52.86 54.10
C VAL A 343 38.88 51.54 53.31
N ARG A 344 38.89 51.57 51.97
CA ARG A 344 38.92 50.31 51.20
C ARG A 344 40.12 49.47 51.66
N PRO A 345 39.97 48.21 52.10
CA PRO A 345 41.10 47.42 52.55
C PRO A 345 42.12 47.14 51.43
N PHE A 346 41.68 47.15 50.17
CA PHE A 346 42.54 46.93 49.00
C PHE A 346 42.06 47.77 47.79
N GLN A 347 43.00 48.24 46.96
CA GLN A 347 42.69 48.64 45.58
C GLN A 347 42.32 47.36 44.82
N ALA A 348 41.05 47.19 44.49
CA ALA A 348 40.64 46.15 43.54
C ALA A 348 41.36 46.42 42.21
N PHE A 349 41.91 45.35 41.60
CA PHE A 349 42.36 45.35 40.21
C PHE A 349 41.23 45.71 39.25
#